data_AF-A0A5C3LQK6-F1
#
_entry.id   AF-A0A5C3LQK6-F1
#
_cell.length_a   1.000
_cell.length_b   1.000
_cell.length_c   1.000
_cell.angle_alpha   90.00
_cell.angle_beta   90.00
_cell.angle_gamma   90.00
#
_symmetry.space_group_name_H-M   'P 1'
#
loop_
_entity.id
_entity.type
_entity.pdbx_description
1 polymer ?
#
loop_
_entity_poly.entity_id
_entity_poly.type
_entity_poly.pdbx_seq_one_letter_code
_entity_poly.pdbx_strand_id
1 'polypeptide(L)'
;MPRSSSPSGMSYRVRCLGYATAISHATSPFITTFLLIHLAAPVLANFGGSSLASQTMLLGREYYQTGFGEKYLVLGPLAVHSLTGITKRLLSAPKVQPRKLSSLLSLSGYAVGLLLLPIHFMTHRVDPTTDISPIFAVGPSELDYEFVKIGLHTWPWRSWLLYGSLVTSVTVHAIDGMAIIWNTWLRKPLSAGWKRSARTTIMLLALGGITFPVLTGIYSLGKEPLMTFASTAKRYQASFLQSLIYRI
;
A
#
# COMPACT_ATOMS: atom_id res chain seq x y z
N MET A 1 -35.58 -48.77 -3.55
CA MET A 1 -35.62 -47.59 -2.65
C MET A 1 -34.53 -46.62 -3.07
N PRO A 2 -34.85 -45.39 -3.54
CA PRO A 2 -33.83 -44.37 -3.79
C PRO A 2 -33.42 -43.75 -2.46
N ARG A 3 -32.12 -43.76 -2.15
CA ARG A 3 -31.57 -43.00 -1.02
C ARG A 3 -31.70 -41.51 -1.35
N SER A 4 -32.55 -40.81 -0.60
CA SER A 4 -32.57 -39.35 -0.58
C SER A 4 -31.25 -38.86 0.00
N SER A 5 -30.31 -38.49 -0.86
CA SER A 5 -29.16 -37.69 -0.44
C SER A 5 -29.69 -36.29 -0.11
N SER A 6 -29.95 -36.04 1.17
CA SER A 6 -30.12 -34.68 1.65
C SER A 6 -28.88 -33.88 1.24
N PRO A 7 -29.03 -32.62 0.78
CA PRO A 7 -27.88 -31.79 0.44
C PRO A 7 -27.17 -31.44 1.74
N SER A 8 -26.23 -32.31 2.14
CA SER A 8 -25.43 -32.18 3.34
C SER A 8 -24.83 -30.78 3.38
N GLY A 9 -25.16 -30.03 4.44
CA GLY A 9 -24.77 -28.64 4.62
C GLY A 9 -23.29 -28.43 4.32
N MET A 10 -22.97 -27.39 3.55
CA MET A 10 -21.59 -26.99 3.31
C MET A 10 -20.84 -26.93 4.64
N SER A 11 -19.69 -27.61 4.70
CA SER A 11 -18.80 -27.59 5.86
C SER A 11 -18.62 -26.14 6.33
N TYR A 12 -18.69 -25.90 7.64
CA TYR A 12 -18.51 -24.58 8.27
C TYR A 12 -17.29 -23.83 7.69
N ARG A 13 -16.20 -24.55 7.43
CA ARG A 13 -14.98 -24.00 6.80
C ARG A 13 -15.24 -23.36 5.44
N VAL A 14 -16.04 -24.00 4.58
CA VAL A 14 -16.39 -23.48 3.25
C VAL A 14 -17.18 -22.18 3.37
N ARG A 15 -18.12 -22.11 4.33
CA ARG A 15 -18.88 -20.87 4.60
C ARG A 15 -17.97 -19.75 5.09
N CYS A 16 -17.08 -20.04 6.04
CA CYS A 16 -16.10 -19.07 6.55
C CYS A 16 -15.17 -18.56 5.44
N LEU A 17 -14.69 -19.44 4.55
CA LEU A 17 -13.88 -19.04 3.39
C LEU A 17 -14.64 -18.12 2.43
N GLY A 18 -15.94 -18.36 2.24
CA GLY A 18 -16.84 -17.48 1.50
C GLY A 18 -16.90 -16.09 2.10
N TYR A 19 -17.19 -15.98 3.40
CA TYR A 19 -17.22 -14.69 4.11
C TYR A 19 -15.88 -13.96 4.09
N ALA A 20 -14.79 -14.67 4.38
CA ALA A 20 -13.45 -14.06 4.35
C ALA A 20 -13.08 -13.55 2.95
N THR A 21 -13.55 -14.23 1.89
CA THR A 21 -13.37 -13.74 0.51
C THR A 21 -14.20 -12.50 0.24
N ALA A 22 -15.48 -12.49 0.65
CA ALA A 22 -16.34 -11.32 0.50
C ALA A 22 -15.77 -10.10 1.23
N ILE A 23 -15.30 -10.26 2.48
CA ILE A 23 -14.71 -9.19 3.28
C ILE A 23 -13.41 -8.66 2.65
N SER A 24 -12.52 -9.55 2.19
CA SER A 24 -11.29 -9.15 1.49
C SER A 24 -11.59 -8.35 0.22
N HIS A 25 -12.61 -8.75 -0.55
CA HIS A 25 -13.04 -7.99 -1.72
C HIS A 25 -13.71 -6.67 -1.34
N ALA A 26 -14.53 -6.61 -0.30
CA ALA A 26 -15.22 -5.40 0.16
C ALA A 26 -14.27 -4.33 0.71
N THR A 27 -13.14 -4.73 1.30
CA THR A 27 -12.11 -3.82 1.79
C THR A 27 -11.19 -3.28 0.70
N SER A 28 -11.11 -3.95 -0.46
CA SER A 28 -10.18 -3.59 -1.54
C SER A 28 -10.44 -2.21 -2.16
N PRO A 29 -11.69 -1.76 -2.39
CA PRO A 29 -11.98 -0.41 -2.87
C PRO A 29 -11.46 0.69 -1.94
N PHE A 30 -11.59 0.55 -0.62
CA PHE A 30 -11.08 1.55 0.33
C PHE A 30 -9.56 1.70 0.22
N ILE A 31 -8.84 0.57 0.18
CA ILE A 31 -7.38 0.55 0.01
C ILE A 31 -6.99 1.15 -1.34
N THR A 32 -7.72 0.82 -2.41
CA THR A 32 -7.44 1.33 -3.76
C THR A 32 -7.66 2.84 -3.85
N THR A 33 -8.74 3.36 -3.25
CA THR A 33 -9.01 4.80 -3.18
C THR A 33 -7.94 5.53 -2.38
N PHE A 34 -7.54 4.98 -1.22
CA PHE A 34 -6.42 5.52 -0.45
C PHE A 34 -5.15 5.58 -1.31
N LEU A 35 -4.78 4.49 -2.00
CA LEU A 35 -3.60 4.44 -2.86
C LEU A 35 -3.67 5.46 -4.00
N LEU A 36 -4.83 5.64 -4.63
CA LEU A 36 -5.03 6.63 -5.68
C LEU A 36 -4.70 8.04 -5.19
N ILE A 37 -5.27 8.43 -4.04
CA ILE A 37 -5.06 9.76 -3.45
C ILE A 37 -3.61 9.90 -2.97
N HIS A 38 -3.07 8.88 -2.29
CA HIS A 38 -1.74 8.90 -1.71
C HIS A 38 -0.64 8.98 -2.78
N LEU A 39 -0.78 8.24 -3.88
CA LEU A 39 0.20 8.23 -4.98
C LEU A 39 0.07 9.47 -5.88
N ALA A 40 -0.98 10.28 -5.78
CA ALA A 40 -1.09 11.51 -6.57
C ALA A 40 0.02 12.51 -6.25
N ALA A 41 0.36 12.69 -4.96
CA ALA A 41 1.40 13.63 -4.54
C ALA A 41 2.80 13.34 -5.13
N PRO A 42 3.36 12.12 -5.05
CA PRO A 42 4.65 11.84 -5.66
C PRO A 42 4.58 11.86 -7.19
N VAL A 43 3.44 11.53 -7.82
CA VAL A 43 3.28 11.67 -9.28
C VAL A 43 3.34 13.14 -9.70
N LEU A 44 2.67 14.03 -8.98
CA LEU A 44 2.63 15.46 -9.31
C LEU A 44 3.96 16.17 -9.06
N ALA A 45 4.89 15.56 -8.32
CA ALA A 45 6.26 16.05 -8.20
C ALA A 45 7.00 16.14 -9.55
N ASN A 46 6.59 15.36 -10.56
CA ASN A 46 7.16 15.48 -11.91
C ASN A 46 6.85 16.83 -12.59
N PHE A 47 5.81 17.54 -12.14
CA PHE A 47 5.34 18.77 -12.78
C PHE A 47 5.65 20.01 -11.96
N GLY A 48 5.45 19.95 -10.65
CA GLY A 48 5.61 21.10 -9.75
C GLY A 48 6.55 20.86 -8.57
N GLY A 49 7.37 19.81 -8.64
CA GLY A 49 8.39 19.53 -7.62
C GLY A 49 7.84 19.30 -6.22
N SER A 50 8.65 19.58 -5.19
CA SER A 50 8.24 19.44 -3.79
C SER A 50 7.07 20.34 -3.41
N SER A 51 6.92 21.51 -4.05
CA SER A 51 5.84 22.45 -3.77
C SER A 51 4.47 21.86 -4.11
N LEU A 52 4.28 21.40 -5.35
CA LEU A 52 3.01 20.81 -5.78
C LEU A 52 2.74 19.47 -5.08
N ALA A 53 3.79 18.66 -4.87
CA ALA A 53 3.66 17.41 -4.13
C ALA A 53 3.18 17.65 -2.68
N SER A 54 3.72 18.66 -2.00
CA SER A 54 3.31 19.05 -0.64
C SER A 54 1.86 19.54 -0.60
N GLN A 55 1.46 20.42 -1.51
CA GLN A 55 0.07 20.89 -1.60
C GLN A 55 -0.91 19.74 -1.86
N THR A 56 -0.55 18.82 -2.76
CA THR A 56 -1.37 17.63 -3.06
C THR A 56 -1.47 16.71 -1.85
N MET A 57 -0.37 16.51 -1.12
CA MET A 57 -0.38 15.72 0.10
C MET A 57 -1.27 16.34 1.16
N LEU A 58 -1.27 17.67 1.33
CA LEU A 58 -2.16 18.37 2.26
C LEU A 58 -3.64 18.07 1.95
N LEU A 59 -4.03 18.09 0.67
CA LEU A 59 -5.37 17.66 0.26
C LEU A 59 -5.64 16.20 0.66
N GLY A 60 -4.68 15.31 0.44
CA GLY A 60 -4.77 13.91 0.89
C GLY A 60 -5.01 13.77 2.40
N ARG A 61 -4.43 14.65 3.22
CA ARG A 61 -4.65 14.65 4.68
C ARG A 61 -6.09 14.94 5.03
N GLU A 62 -6.71 15.91 4.37
CA GLU A 62 -8.12 16.25 4.57
C GLU A 62 -9.04 15.09 4.15
N TYR A 63 -8.69 14.35 3.11
CA TYR A 63 -9.51 13.25 2.63
C TYR A 63 -9.43 12.00 3.53
N TYR A 64 -8.24 11.61 3.99
CA TYR A 64 -8.08 10.32 4.67
C TYR A 64 -7.30 10.33 5.98
N GLN A 65 -6.62 11.41 6.36
CA GLN A 65 -5.89 11.51 7.64
C GLN A 65 -6.68 12.20 8.76
N THR A 66 -8.00 12.28 8.63
CA THR A 66 -8.88 12.74 9.72
C THR A 66 -8.96 11.70 10.85
N GLY A 67 -9.39 12.12 12.04
CA GLY A 67 -9.54 11.20 13.18
C GLY A 67 -10.43 9.98 12.91
N PHE A 68 -11.39 10.12 11.99
CA PHE A 68 -12.21 9.01 11.50
C PHE A 68 -11.58 8.32 10.27
N GLY A 69 -11.17 9.10 9.27
CA GLY A 69 -10.69 8.58 7.98
C GLY A 69 -9.49 7.65 8.14
N GLU A 70 -8.51 8.04 8.96
CA GLU A 70 -7.29 7.25 9.10
C GLU A 70 -7.59 5.90 9.74
N LYS A 71 -8.40 5.91 10.80
CA LYS A 71 -8.74 4.70 11.57
C LYS A 71 -9.64 3.76 10.78
N TYR A 72 -10.71 4.27 10.18
CA TYR A 72 -11.79 3.44 9.65
C TYR A 72 -11.82 3.31 8.14
N LEU A 73 -11.19 4.23 7.40
CA LEU A 73 -11.15 4.19 5.93
C LEU A 73 -9.78 3.76 5.39
N VAL A 74 -8.73 3.83 6.20
CA VAL A 74 -7.36 3.41 5.82
C VAL A 74 -6.91 2.21 6.63
N LEU A 75 -6.64 2.38 7.93
CA LEU A 75 -6.04 1.34 8.78
C LEU A 75 -6.98 0.14 8.99
N GLY A 76 -8.28 0.40 9.25
CA GLY A 76 -9.29 -0.64 9.40
C GLY A 76 -9.37 -1.57 8.18
N PRO A 77 -9.63 -1.03 6.97
CA PRO A 77 -9.65 -1.84 5.74
C PRO A 77 -8.33 -2.56 5.48
N LEU A 78 -7.18 -1.93 5.68
CA LEU A 78 -5.87 -2.57 5.54
C LEU A 78 -5.69 -3.76 6.49
N ALA A 79 -6.04 -3.58 7.77
CA ALA A 79 -5.94 -4.62 8.78
C ALA A 79 -6.89 -5.78 8.47
N VAL A 80 -8.17 -5.48 8.20
CA VAL A 80 -9.19 -6.49 7.88
C VAL A 80 -8.82 -7.24 6.58
N HIS A 81 -8.32 -6.56 5.56
CA HIS A 81 -7.87 -7.18 4.32
C HIS A 81 -6.70 -8.16 4.57
N SER A 82 -5.71 -7.74 5.35
CA SER A 82 -4.54 -8.55 5.68
C SER A 82 -4.91 -9.77 6.53
N LEU A 83 -5.72 -9.57 7.57
CA LEU A 83 -6.18 -10.63 8.47
C LEU A 83 -7.09 -11.64 7.78
N THR A 84 -7.94 -11.20 6.85
CA THR A 84 -8.77 -12.12 6.05
C THR A 84 -7.90 -12.95 5.10
N GLY A 85 -6.84 -12.39 4.53
CA GLY A 85 -5.85 -13.14 3.75
C GLY A 85 -5.19 -14.26 4.55
N ILE A 86 -4.76 -13.97 5.78
CA ILE A 86 -4.16 -14.95 6.71
C ILE A 86 -5.20 -16.01 7.09
N THR A 87 -6.40 -15.57 7.52
CA THR A 87 -7.51 -16.46 7.91
C THR A 87 -7.87 -17.42 6.79
N LYS A 88 -7.95 -16.95 5.54
CA LYS A 88 -8.22 -17.82 4.37
C LYS A 88 -7.17 -18.92 4.23
N ARG A 89 -5.89 -18.61 4.46
CA ARG A 89 -4.81 -19.60 4.41
C ARG A 89 -4.93 -20.62 5.54
N LEU A 90 -5.24 -20.18 6.76
CA LEU A 90 -5.39 -21.05 7.93
C LEU A 90 -6.62 -21.98 7.84
N LEU A 91 -7.72 -21.50 7.25
CA LEU A 91 -8.96 -22.27 7.10
C LEU A 91 -9.00 -23.15 5.84
N SER A 92 -8.01 -23.01 4.95
CA SER A 92 -7.93 -23.80 3.72
C SER A 92 -7.75 -25.30 4.03
N ALA A 93 -8.50 -26.14 3.32
CA ALA A 93 -8.48 -27.61 3.50
C ALA A 93 -7.76 -28.28 2.31
N PRO A 94 -7.38 -29.58 2.39
CA PRO A 94 -6.67 -30.25 1.30
C PRO A 94 -7.36 -30.15 -0.09
N LYS A 95 -8.70 -30.08 -0.10
CA LYS A 95 -9.52 -29.93 -1.32
C LYS A 95 -9.65 -28.47 -1.81
N VAL A 96 -9.36 -27.48 -0.96
CA VAL A 96 -9.40 -26.04 -1.28
C VAL A 96 -8.06 -25.46 -0.86
N GLN A 97 -7.05 -25.67 -1.70
CA GLN A 97 -5.69 -25.27 -1.40
C GLN A 97 -5.54 -23.74 -1.45
N PRO A 98 -4.82 -23.13 -0.49
CA PRO A 98 -4.55 -21.71 -0.55
C PRO A 98 -3.62 -21.42 -1.73
N ARG A 99 -3.62 -20.16 -2.18
CA ARG A 99 -2.69 -19.73 -3.23
C ARG A 99 -1.24 -19.94 -2.77
N LYS A 100 -0.38 -20.45 -3.66
CA LYS A 100 1.04 -20.70 -3.40
C LYS A 100 1.73 -19.44 -2.87
N LEU A 101 2.59 -19.59 -1.87
CA LEU A 101 3.38 -18.49 -1.31
C LEU A 101 4.27 -17.82 -2.36
N SER A 102 4.79 -18.60 -3.32
CA SER A 102 5.58 -18.12 -4.44
C SER A 102 4.78 -17.38 -5.53
N SER A 103 3.46 -17.28 -5.41
CA SER A 103 2.68 -16.47 -6.35
C SER A 103 2.95 -14.98 -6.13
N LEU A 104 2.99 -14.19 -7.21
CA LEU A 104 3.21 -12.75 -7.13
C LEU A 104 2.27 -12.07 -6.14
N LEU A 105 0.96 -12.35 -6.20
CA LEU A 105 -0.01 -11.85 -5.22
C LEU A 105 0.36 -12.14 -3.76
N SER A 106 0.83 -13.36 -3.44
CA SER A 106 1.20 -13.71 -2.06
C SER A 106 2.52 -13.05 -1.66
N LEU A 107 3.54 -13.13 -2.52
CA LEU A 107 4.85 -12.55 -2.26
C LEU A 107 4.76 -11.04 -2.05
N SER A 108 4.07 -10.33 -2.95
CA SER A 108 3.87 -8.88 -2.83
C SER A 108 3.00 -8.51 -1.63
N GLY A 109 1.98 -9.33 -1.32
CA GLY A 109 1.13 -9.11 -0.15
C GLY A 109 1.90 -9.23 1.17
N TYR A 110 2.75 -10.25 1.31
CA TYR A 110 3.58 -10.40 2.50
C TYR A 110 4.69 -9.34 2.56
N ALA A 111 5.33 -9.02 1.43
CA ALA A 111 6.35 -7.97 1.38
C ALA A 111 5.76 -6.62 1.81
N VAL A 112 4.57 -6.25 1.33
CA VAL A 112 3.89 -5.03 1.75
C VAL A 112 3.45 -5.13 3.21
N GLY A 113 2.67 -6.15 3.57
CA GLY A 113 2.01 -6.22 4.88
C GLY A 113 2.93 -6.44 6.07
N LEU A 114 4.07 -7.13 5.90
CA LEU A 114 4.96 -7.47 7.01
C LEU A 114 6.22 -6.61 7.09
N LEU A 115 6.62 -5.98 5.98
CA LEU A 115 7.90 -5.27 5.90
C LEU A 115 7.70 -3.84 5.43
N LEU A 116 7.33 -3.65 4.16
CA LEU A 116 7.45 -2.36 3.49
C LEU A 116 6.44 -1.33 4.03
N LEU A 117 5.17 -1.71 4.23
CA LEU A 117 4.15 -0.80 4.76
C LEU A 117 4.40 -0.43 6.22
N PRO A 118 4.71 -1.36 7.15
CA PRO A 118 5.07 -1.00 8.52
C PRO A 118 6.25 -0.02 8.58
N ILE A 119 7.32 -0.26 7.82
CA ILE A 119 8.48 0.66 7.78
C ILE A 119 8.03 2.04 7.28
N HIS A 120 7.32 2.09 6.16
CA HIS A 120 6.84 3.34 5.58
C HIS A 120 5.93 4.11 6.54
N PHE A 121 4.97 3.43 7.17
CA PHE A 121 4.04 4.03 8.13
C PHE A 121 4.76 4.55 9.37
N MET A 122 5.69 3.78 9.94
CA MET A 122 6.46 4.25 11.09
C MET A 122 7.28 5.49 10.72
N THR A 123 8.09 5.42 9.67
CA THR A 123 8.99 6.52 9.28
C THR A 123 8.26 7.79 8.83
N HIS A 124 7.12 7.68 8.14
CA HIS A 124 6.44 8.85 7.56
C HIS A 124 5.18 9.29 8.30
N ARG A 125 4.69 8.52 9.27
CA ARG A 125 3.48 8.87 10.03
C ARG A 125 3.68 8.85 11.54
N VAL A 126 4.39 7.87 12.10
CA VAL A 126 4.50 7.71 13.56
C VAL A 126 5.73 8.43 14.10
N ASP A 127 6.93 8.08 13.62
CA ASP A 127 8.21 8.57 14.11
C ASP A 127 8.34 10.10 14.08
N PRO A 128 7.84 10.84 13.07
CA PRO A 128 7.93 12.31 13.09
C PRO A 128 7.09 12.94 14.20
N THR A 129 6.05 12.27 14.68
CA THR A 129 5.09 12.83 15.64
C THR A 129 5.48 12.61 17.10
N THR A 130 6.60 11.92 17.36
CA THR A 130 7.08 11.67 18.73
C THR A 130 7.64 12.94 19.36
N ASP A 131 7.34 13.17 20.63
CA ASP A 131 7.78 14.33 21.42
C ASP A 131 9.23 14.23 21.94
N ILE A 132 9.87 13.08 21.79
CA ILE A 132 11.23 12.83 22.25
C ILE A 132 12.25 13.78 21.59
N SER A 133 13.22 14.22 22.40
CA SER A 133 14.36 14.99 21.88
C SER A 133 15.21 14.11 20.94
N PRO A 134 15.69 14.64 19.79
CA PRO A 134 15.56 16.00 19.32
C PRO A 134 14.43 16.20 18.28
N ILE A 135 13.41 15.32 18.19
CA ILE A 135 12.35 15.37 17.16
C ILE A 135 11.30 16.43 17.52
N PHE A 136 10.87 16.48 18.78
CA PHE A 136 9.89 17.44 19.30
C PHE A 136 8.61 17.53 18.45
N ALA A 137 8.01 16.37 18.14
CA ALA A 137 6.73 16.22 17.44
C ALA A 137 6.59 17.14 16.21
N VAL A 138 7.23 16.78 15.10
CA VAL A 138 7.12 17.49 13.82
C VAL A 138 5.64 17.64 13.45
N GLY A 139 5.17 18.88 13.44
CA GLY A 139 3.75 19.18 13.27
C GLY A 139 3.25 18.87 11.85
N PRO A 140 1.92 18.75 11.64
CA PRO A 140 1.36 18.55 10.31
C PRO A 140 1.76 19.66 9.31
N SER A 141 1.91 20.90 9.74
CA SER A 141 2.38 22.01 8.89
C SER A 141 3.87 21.92 8.53
N GLU A 142 4.66 21.19 9.33
CA GLU A 142 6.09 21.00 9.10
C GLU A 142 6.38 19.71 8.34
N LEU A 143 5.52 18.70 8.44
CA LEU A 143 5.72 17.44 7.74
C LEU A 143 5.25 17.59 6.30
N ASP A 144 6.16 17.79 5.35
CA ASP A 144 5.87 17.95 3.92
C ASP A 144 6.87 17.17 3.03
N TYR A 145 6.96 17.48 1.73
CA TYR A 145 7.93 16.80 0.86
C TYR A 145 9.38 17.19 1.11
N GLU A 146 9.69 18.24 1.89
CA GLU A 146 11.06 18.48 2.35
C GLU A 146 11.50 17.37 3.33
N PHE A 147 10.59 16.79 4.11
CA PHE A 147 10.88 15.60 4.91
C PHE A 147 11.32 14.42 4.05
N VAL A 148 10.61 14.17 2.94
CA VAL A 148 10.95 13.12 1.98
C VAL A 148 12.31 13.40 1.32
N LYS A 149 12.57 14.66 0.95
CA LYS A 149 13.86 15.08 0.38
C LYS A 149 15.02 14.87 1.35
N ILE A 150 14.86 15.14 2.65
CA ILE A 150 15.91 14.84 3.63
C ILE A 150 16.30 13.36 3.61
N GLY A 151 15.32 12.45 3.52
CA GLY A 151 15.58 11.02 3.37
C GLY A 151 16.35 10.70 2.08
N LEU A 152 15.89 11.23 0.94
CA LEU A 152 16.51 11.02 -0.37
C LEU A 152 17.94 11.56 -0.48
N HIS A 153 18.23 12.70 0.16
CA HIS A 153 19.56 13.31 0.16
C HIS A 153 20.51 12.62 1.14
N THR A 154 20.02 12.24 2.33
CA THR A 154 20.86 11.68 3.40
C THR A 154 21.11 10.18 3.22
N TRP A 155 20.09 9.41 2.80
CA TRP A 155 20.15 7.96 2.61
C TRP A 155 19.57 7.54 1.24
N PRO A 156 20.16 8.01 0.12
CA PRO A 156 19.58 7.86 -1.21
C PRO A 156 19.22 6.40 -1.53
N TRP A 157 20.16 5.47 -1.35
CA TRP A 157 19.93 4.06 -1.70
C TRP A 157 18.83 3.40 -0.86
N ARG A 158 18.70 3.77 0.41
CA ARG A 158 17.69 3.20 1.31
C ARG A 158 16.31 3.71 0.97
N SER A 159 16.18 5.02 0.81
CA SER A 159 14.93 5.64 0.39
C SER A 159 14.49 5.11 -0.97
N TRP A 160 15.41 5.00 -1.93
CA TRP A 160 15.13 4.40 -3.24
C TRP A 160 14.66 2.95 -3.15
N LEU A 161 15.37 2.12 -2.38
CA LEU A 161 15.01 0.71 -2.23
C LEU A 161 13.65 0.55 -1.54
N LEU A 162 13.39 1.32 -0.47
CA LEU A 162 12.13 1.24 0.27
C LEU A 162 10.94 1.75 -0.56
N TYR A 163 11.05 2.93 -1.16
CA TYR A 163 9.98 3.47 -2.01
C TYR A 163 9.76 2.62 -3.26
N GLY A 164 10.85 2.26 -3.95
CA GLY A 164 10.83 1.40 -5.14
C GLY A 164 10.17 0.06 -4.88
N SER A 165 10.59 -0.62 -3.80
CA SER A 165 10.02 -1.92 -3.44
C SER A 165 8.56 -1.80 -3.03
N LEU A 166 8.18 -0.77 -2.26
CA LEU A 166 6.81 -0.56 -1.80
C LEU A 166 5.87 -0.31 -2.97
N VAL A 167 6.16 0.68 -3.83
CA VAL A 167 5.27 1.03 -4.95
C VAL A 167 5.14 -0.13 -5.94
N THR A 168 6.24 -0.82 -6.24
CA THR A 168 6.24 -1.97 -7.15
C THR A 168 5.41 -3.11 -6.55
N SER A 169 5.65 -3.47 -5.29
CA SER A 169 4.92 -4.55 -4.63
C SER A 169 3.44 -4.26 -4.51
N VAL A 170 3.06 -3.05 -4.11
CA VAL A 170 1.66 -2.62 -4.06
C VAL A 170 1.01 -2.66 -5.44
N THR A 171 1.68 -2.16 -6.48
CA THR A 171 1.17 -2.20 -7.86
C THR A 171 0.93 -3.64 -8.32
N VAL A 172 1.92 -4.52 -8.15
CA VAL A 172 1.80 -5.95 -8.49
C VAL A 172 0.67 -6.62 -7.71
N HIS A 173 0.56 -6.35 -6.40
CA HIS A 173 -0.50 -6.88 -5.55
C HIS A 173 -1.89 -6.43 -6.01
N ALA A 174 -2.04 -5.13 -6.27
CA ALA A 174 -3.30 -4.54 -6.68
C ALA A 174 -3.77 -5.10 -8.04
N ILE A 175 -2.87 -5.25 -9.02
CA ILE A 175 -3.22 -5.76 -10.34
C ILE A 175 -3.63 -7.23 -10.31
N ASP A 176 -2.87 -8.08 -9.60
CA ASP A 176 -3.24 -9.49 -9.44
C ASP A 176 -4.56 -9.64 -8.65
N GLY A 177 -4.78 -8.81 -7.62
CA GLY A 177 -6.00 -8.78 -6.83
C GLY A 177 -7.21 -8.34 -7.64
N MET A 178 -7.05 -7.28 -8.44
CA MET A 178 -8.06 -6.76 -9.36
C MET A 178 -8.49 -7.83 -10.36
N ALA A 179 -7.54 -8.61 -10.89
CA ALA A 179 -7.85 -9.72 -11.80
C ALA A 179 -8.73 -10.79 -11.15
N ILE A 180 -8.56 -11.04 -9.85
CA ILE A 180 -9.40 -11.98 -9.10
C ILE A 180 -10.80 -11.40 -8.91
N ILE A 181 -10.90 -10.15 -8.45
CA ILE A 181 -12.18 -9.47 -8.23
C ILE A 181 -12.98 -9.40 -9.53
N TRP A 182 -12.35 -8.98 -10.63
CA TRP A 182 -12.95 -8.92 -11.97
C TRP A 182 -13.51 -10.27 -12.39
N ASN A 183 -12.70 -11.33 -12.31
CA ASN A 183 -13.12 -12.65 -12.73
C ASN A 183 -14.18 -13.28 -11.82
N THR A 184 -14.26 -12.84 -10.56
CA THR A 184 -15.25 -13.33 -9.59
C THR A 184 -16.61 -12.65 -9.79
N TRP A 185 -16.63 -11.32 -9.96
CA TRP A 185 -17.86 -10.54 -9.91
C TRP A 185 -18.29 -9.92 -11.24
N LEU A 186 -17.33 -9.52 -12.09
CA LEU A 186 -17.58 -8.68 -13.27
C LEU A 186 -17.52 -9.44 -14.60
N ARG A 187 -16.94 -10.65 -14.61
CA ARG A 187 -16.83 -11.46 -15.82
C ARG A 187 -18.17 -11.85 -16.45
N LYS A 188 -19.16 -12.22 -15.64
CA LYS A 188 -20.50 -12.61 -16.14
C LYS A 188 -21.28 -11.44 -16.73
N PRO A 189 -21.38 -10.27 -16.05
CA PRO A 189 -22.12 -9.14 -16.61
C PRO A 189 -21.45 -8.51 -17.84
N LEU A 190 -20.12 -8.60 -17.98
CA LEU A 190 -19.40 -7.87 -19.04
C LEU A 190 -18.90 -8.74 -20.21
N SER A 191 -19.19 -10.04 -20.22
CA SER A 191 -18.79 -11.06 -21.23
C SER A 191 -17.29 -11.13 -21.62
N ALA A 192 -16.44 -10.27 -21.07
CA ALA A 192 -14.99 -10.21 -21.25
C ALA A 192 -14.28 -10.68 -19.98
N GLY A 193 -13.90 -11.95 -19.96
CA GLY A 193 -13.02 -12.49 -18.92
C GLY A 193 -11.59 -12.00 -19.11
N TRP A 194 -10.90 -11.68 -18.01
CA TRP A 194 -9.49 -11.30 -18.09
C TRP A 194 -8.67 -12.55 -18.43
N LYS A 195 -8.22 -12.64 -19.69
CA LYS A 195 -7.42 -13.76 -20.19
C LYS A 195 -6.03 -13.76 -19.58
N ARG A 196 -5.51 -14.95 -19.27
CA ARG A 196 -4.15 -15.13 -18.72
C ARG A 196 -3.06 -14.57 -19.64
N SER A 197 -3.28 -14.58 -20.96
CA SER A 197 -2.37 -13.98 -21.95
C SER A 197 -2.24 -12.46 -21.85
N ALA A 198 -3.30 -11.76 -21.42
CA ALA A 198 -3.27 -10.31 -21.24
C ALA A 198 -2.63 -9.87 -19.92
N ARG A 199 -2.34 -10.82 -19.01
CA ARG A 199 -1.82 -10.51 -17.66
C ARG A 199 -0.46 -9.81 -17.73
N THR A 200 0.46 -10.31 -18.55
CA THR A 200 1.80 -9.71 -18.67
C THR A 200 1.72 -8.30 -19.23
N THR A 201 0.94 -8.10 -20.30
CA THR A 201 0.73 -6.78 -20.90
C THR A 201 0.13 -5.80 -19.89
N ILE A 202 -0.94 -6.19 -19.18
CA ILE A 202 -1.58 -5.31 -18.19
C ILE A 202 -0.65 -5.03 -17.01
N MET A 203 0.14 -6.01 -16.56
CA MET A 203 1.16 -5.78 -15.53
C MET A 203 2.20 -4.76 -16.00
N LEU A 204 2.72 -4.89 -17.22
CA LEU A 204 3.67 -3.94 -17.78
C LEU A 204 3.06 -2.54 -17.94
N LEU A 205 1.81 -2.45 -18.40
CA LEU A 205 1.09 -1.18 -18.49
C LEU A 205 0.88 -0.55 -17.11
N ALA A 206 0.55 -1.34 -16.08
CA ALA A 206 0.39 -0.85 -14.73
C ALA A 206 1.72 -0.40 -14.10
N LEU A 207 2.80 -1.15 -14.33
CA LEU A 207 4.14 -0.73 -13.92
C LEU A 207 4.54 0.57 -14.63
N GLY A 208 4.28 0.69 -15.94
CA GLY A 208 4.55 1.91 -16.71
C GLY A 208 3.63 3.09 -16.37
N GLY A 209 2.38 2.83 -15.95
CA GLY A 209 1.38 3.87 -15.69
C GLY A 209 1.28 4.29 -14.22
N ILE A 210 1.70 3.46 -13.28
CA ILE A 210 1.62 3.74 -11.83
C ILE A 210 3.01 3.80 -11.23
N THR A 211 3.78 2.72 -11.34
CA THR A 211 5.10 2.63 -10.69
C THR A 211 6.07 3.65 -11.29
N PHE A 212 6.17 3.72 -12.61
CA PHE A 212 7.13 4.60 -13.28
C PHE A 212 6.89 6.09 -12.95
N PRO A 213 5.68 6.67 -13.08
CA PRO A 213 5.46 8.08 -12.76
C PRO A 213 5.71 8.43 -11.28
N VAL A 214 5.39 7.51 -10.35
CA VAL A 214 5.72 7.70 -8.92
C VAL A 214 7.23 7.76 -8.73
N LEU A 215 7.98 6.82 -9.33
CA LEU A 215 9.43 6.76 -9.17
C LEU A 215 10.15 7.92 -9.86
N THR A 216 9.70 8.36 -11.03
CA THR A 216 10.28 9.56 -11.67
C THR A 216 9.99 10.81 -10.85
N GLY A 217 8.85 10.90 -10.19
CA GLY A 217 8.54 12.00 -9.28
C GLY A 217 9.43 12.01 -8.03
N ILE A 218 9.65 10.83 -7.43
CA ILE A 218 10.62 10.66 -6.32
C ILE A 218 12.04 11.00 -6.78
N TYR A 219 12.41 10.63 -8.01
CA TYR A 219 13.69 11.04 -8.60
C TYR A 219 13.81 12.55 -8.72
N SER A 220 12.78 13.22 -9.23
CA SER A 220 12.73 14.68 -9.35
C SER A 220 12.95 15.35 -8.01
N LEU A 221 12.25 14.89 -6.96
CA LEU A 221 12.41 15.40 -5.59
C LEU A 221 13.85 15.24 -5.08
N GLY A 222 14.48 14.10 -5.36
CA GLY A 222 15.88 13.85 -4.97
C GLY A 222 16.91 14.73 -5.69
N LYS A 223 16.51 15.46 -6.74
CA LYS A 223 17.37 16.42 -7.45
C LYS A 223 17.18 17.86 -7.00
N GLU A 224 16.11 18.16 -6.28
CA GLU A 224 15.88 19.50 -5.77
C GLU A 224 16.78 19.82 -4.57
N PRO A 225 17.21 21.09 -4.42
CA PRO A 225 17.90 21.52 -3.20
C PRO A 225 16.95 21.46 -1.99
N LEU A 226 17.51 21.22 -0.81
CA LEU A 226 16.74 21.23 0.44
C LEU A 226 16.35 22.67 0.78
N MET A 227 15.05 22.91 0.96
CA MET A 227 14.48 24.22 1.29
C MET A 227 13.95 24.23 2.74
N THR A 228 14.71 23.64 3.66
CA THR A 228 14.35 23.55 5.07
C THR A 228 15.46 24.13 5.95
N PHE A 229 15.09 24.71 7.10
CA PHE A 229 16.07 25.21 8.06
C PHE A 229 16.92 24.08 8.63
N ALA A 230 18.19 24.36 8.94
CA ALA A 230 19.10 23.36 9.50
C ALA A 230 18.60 22.73 10.82
N SER A 231 17.88 23.50 11.64
CA SER A 231 17.24 23.00 12.87
C SER A 231 16.14 21.97 12.56
N THR A 232 15.29 22.26 11.58
CA THR A 232 14.23 21.36 11.12
C THR A 232 14.79 20.12 10.44
N ALA A 233 15.83 20.26 9.61
CA ALA A 233 16.54 19.14 9.00
C ALA A 233 17.07 18.15 10.04
N LYS A 234 17.65 18.65 11.15
CA LYS A 234 18.12 17.78 12.26
C LYS A 234 16.99 17.01 12.91
N ARG A 235 15.81 17.63 13.09
CA ARG A 235 14.60 16.95 13.62
C ARG A 235 14.15 15.85 12.67
N TYR A 236 14.12 16.12 11.37
CA TYR A 236 13.76 15.12 10.36
C TYR A 236 14.74 13.95 10.35
N GLN A 237 16.06 14.22 10.34
CA GLN A 237 17.08 13.17 10.40
C GLN A 237 16.93 12.31 11.66
N ALA A 238 16.69 12.93 12.82
CA ALA A 238 16.45 12.19 14.05
C ALA A 238 15.20 11.31 13.99
N SER A 239 14.15 11.75 13.28
CA SER A 239 12.96 10.94 13.02
C SER A 239 13.26 9.72 12.15
N PHE A 240 13.99 9.88 11.05
CA PHE A 240 14.45 8.75 10.23
C PHE A 240 15.28 7.75 11.05
N LEU A 241 16.16 8.26 11.91
CA LEU A 241 16.98 7.46 12.81
C LEU A 241 16.18 6.74 13.91
N GLN A 242 14.85 6.86 14.01
CA GLN A 242 14.06 5.95 14.85
C GLN A 242 13.99 4.55 14.24
N SER A 243 14.01 4.44 12.91
CA SER A 243 14.01 3.17 12.20
C SER A 243 15.42 2.58 12.09
N LEU A 244 15.57 1.31 12.48
CA LEU A 244 16.84 0.58 12.39
C LEU A 244 17.44 0.61 10.97
N ILE A 245 16.59 0.66 9.94
CA ILE A 245 17.01 0.65 8.54
C ILE A 245 17.83 1.89 8.18
N TYR A 246 17.52 3.03 8.80
CA TYR A 246 18.27 4.27 8.56
C TYR A 246 19.48 4.42 9.49
N ARG A 247 19.67 3.55 10.48
CA ARG A 247 20.84 3.55 11.40
C ARG A 247 22.04 2.74 10.91
N ILE A 248 21.79 1.70 10.12
CA ILE A 248 22.86 0.82 9.60
C ILE A 248 23.63 1.49 8.48
#